data_AF-A0A8S3PXC5-F1
#
_entry.id   AF-A0A8S3PXC5-F1
#
_cell.length_a   1.000
_cell.length_b   1.000
_cell.length_c   1.000
_cell.angle_alpha   90.00
_cell.angle_beta   90.00
_cell.angle_gamma   90.00
#
_symmetry.space_group_name_H-M   'P 1'
#
loop_
_entity.id
_entity.type
_entity.pdbx_description
1 polymer ?
#
loop_
_entity_poly.entity_id
_entity_poly.type
_entity_poly.pdbx_seq_one_letter_code
_entity_poly.pdbx_strand_id
1 'polypeptide(L)'
;MSFEPFCEPCTNDNKQSSAENWCLECDEALCSDCTKHHKLSKATKTHHLMDFKQKSSCPSNISNLECVQHPGKQLEYFCTDHDVICCRECLAQTHKSCDKTVSLDTAAEHVKQSDVFTDCNERLCAYLKSIDSILKNRDKNLNDIQTTGKTIMAEIKSIKENFTNASMRLRNQ
;
A
#
# COMPACT_ATOMS: atom_id res chain seq x y z
N MET A 1 -2.21 3.01 -11.97
CA MET A 1 -3.13 1.97 -11.46
C MET A 1 -2.95 1.88 -9.96
N SER A 2 -3.90 2.37 -9.17
CA SER A 2 -3.95 2.15 -7.72
C SER A 2 -4.29 0.68 -7.48
N PHE A 3 -3.46 -0.02 -6.72
CA PHE A 3 -3.84 -1.32 -6.17
C PHE A 3 -4.94 -1.05 -5.14
N GLU A 4 -6.18 -1.40 -5.46
CA GLU A 4 -7.30 -1.30 -4.54
C GLU A 4 -7.52 -2.67 -3.89
N PRO A 5 -7.15 -2.83 -2.61
CA PRO A 5 -7.38 -4.09 -1.90
C PRO A 5 -8.88 -4.37 -1.79
N PHE A 6 -9.27 -5.65 -1.79
CA PHE A 6 -10.65 -6.07 -1.55
C PHE A 6 -10.87 -6.38 -0.07
N CYS A 7 -12.11 -6.22 0.38
CA CYS A 7 -12.53 -6.52 1.74
C CYS A 7 -12.55 -8.05 1.96
N GLU A 8 -11.72 -8.52 2.88
CA GLU A 8 -11.53 -9.94 3.18
C GLU A 8 -12.79 -10.61 3.76
N PRO A 9 -13.49 -10.02 4.75
CA PRO A 9 -14.77 -10.55 5.21
C PRO A 9 -15.83 -10.63 4.12
N CYS A 10 -15.86 -9.67 3.19
CA CYS A 10 -16.81 -9.71 2.07
C CYS A 10 -16.46 -10.84 1.10
N THR A 11 -15.17 -11.08 0.80
CA THR A 11 -14.77 -12.18 -0.07
C THR A 11 -15.13 -13.54 0.51
N ASN A 12 -15.11 -13.70 1.84
CA ASN A 12 -15.57 -14.92 2.50
C ASN A 12 -17.08 -15.18 2.31
N ASP A 13 -17.87 -14.13 2.08
CA ASP A 13 -19.30 -14.18 1.73
C ASP A 13 -19.55 -14.11 0.21
N ASN A 14 -18.54 -14.41 -0.61
CA ASN A 14 -18.56 -14.32 -2.09
C ASN A 14 -18.97 -12.94 -2.62
N LYS A 15 -18.73 -11.87 -1.84
CA LYS A 15 -18.94 -10.48 -2.24
C LYS A 15 -17.60 -9.81 -2.52
N GLN A 16 -17.58 -8.96 -3.53
CA GLN A 16 -16.41 -8.16 -3.86
C GLN A 16 -16.70 -6.70 -3.53
N SER A 17 -16.04 -6.18 -2.49
CA SER A 17 -16.14 -4.78 -2.07
C SER A 17 -14.75 -4.23 -1.91
N SER A 18 -14.51 -3.00 -2.39
CA SER A 18 -13.22 -2.33 -2.22
C SER A 18 -12.99 -2.06 -0.73
N ALA A 19 -11.81 -2.37 -0.24
CA ALA A 19 -11.42 -2.12 1.13
C ALA A 19 -10.97 -0.66 1.27
N GLU A 20 -11.35 -0.06 2.39
CA GLU A 20 -11.01 1.32 2.75
C GLU A 20 -10.10 1.38 3.98
N ASN A 21 -10.11 0.32 4.81
CA ASN A 21 -9.32 0.25 6.03
C ASN A 21 -8.57 -1.08 6.17
N TRP A 22 -7.48 -1.04 6.93
CA TRP A 22 -6.75 -2.22 7.41
C TRP A 22 -6.84 -2.31 8.93
N CYS A 23 -7.20 -3.47 9.48
CA CYS A 23 -7.14 -3.71 10.91
C CYS A 23 -5.80 -4.34 11.31
N LEU A 24 -5.05 -3.69 12.19
CA LEU A 24 -3.72 -4.15 12.62
C LEU A 24 -3.77 -5.46 13.42
N GLU A 25 -4.78 -5.63 14.27
CA GLU A 25 -4.91 -6.79 15.16
C GLU A 25 -5.56 -7.99 14.47
N CYS A 26 -6.42 -7.75 13.48
CA CYS A 26 -7.05 -8.83 12.70
C CYS A 26 -6.22 -9.22 11.47
N ASP A 27 -5.31 -8.35 11.03
CA ASP A 27 -4.54 -8.52 9.78
C ASP A 27 -5.46 -8.64 8.55
N GLU A 28 -6.56 -7.87 8.54
CA GLU A 28 -7.61 -7.96 7.52
C GLU A 28 -7.92 -6.60 6.88
N ALA A 29 -8.13 -6.60 5.56
CA ALA A 29 -8.66 -5.47 4.81
C ALA A 29 -10.20 -5.39 4.90
N LEU A 30 -10.75 -4.22 5.24
CA LEU A 30 -12.17 -4.00 5.50
C LEU A 30 -12.76 -2.91 4.59
N CYS A 31 -13.93 -3.15 4.00
CA CYS A 31 -14.76 -2.11 3.37
C CYS A 31 -15.43 -1.23 4.45
N SER A 32 -16.01 -0.10 4.05
CA SER A 32 -16.67 0.82 4.98
C SER A 32 -17.75 0.18 5.86
N ASP A 33 -18.50 -0.79 5.36
CA ASP A 33 -19.52 -1.48 6.15
C ASP A 33 -18.90 -2.47 7.14
N CYS A 34 -17.92 -3.27 6.73
CA CYS A 34 -17.19 -4.16 7.64
C CYS A 34 -16.48 -3.35 8.73
N THR A 35 -15.87 -2.21 8.38
CA THR A 35 -15.26 -1.27 9.34
C THR A 35 -16.26 -0.77 10.38
N LYS A 36 -17.50 -0.42 9.99
CA LYS A 36 -18.54 0.01 10.95
C LYS A 36 -18.87 -1.09 11.95
N HIS A 37 -19.10 -2.31 11.47
CA HIS A 37 -19.39 -3.45 12.33
C HIS A 37 -18.23 -3.77 13.26
N HIS A 38 -17.00 -3.65 12.76
CA HIS A 38 -15.77 -3.83 13.53
C HIS A 38 -15.71 -2.87 14.72
N LYS A 39 -15.96 -1.58 14.48
CA LYS A 39 -15.95 -0.55 15.53
C LYS A 39 -17.07 -0.71 16.56
N LEU A 40 -18.20 -1.33 16.18
CA LEU A 40 -19.34 -1.55 17.07
C LEU A 40 -19.23 -2.87 17.85
N SER A 41 -18.47 -3.83 17.34
CA SER A 41 -18.29 -5.14 17.98
C SER A 41 -17.52 -5.01 19.29
N LYS A 42 -18.03 -5.64 20.35
CA LYS A 42 -17.32 -5.66 21.64
C LYS A 42 -15.91 -6.25 21.56
N ALA A 43 -15.70 -7.20 20.65
CA ALA A 43 -14.43 -7.88 20.46
C ALA A 43 -13.39 -6.99 19.76
N THR A 44 -13.82 -6.17 18.79
CA THR A 44 -12.89 -5.47 17.90
C THR A 44 -12.99 -3.95 17.95
N LYS A 45 -13.85 -3.38 18.80
CA LYS A 45 -14.00 -1.93 19.00
C LYS A 45 -12.73 -1.20 19.45
N THR A 46 -11.77 -1.90 20.05
CA THR A 46 -10.48 -1.34 20.49
C THR A 46 -9.36 -1.55 19.46
N HIS A 47 -9.65 -2.20 18.34
CA HIS A 47 -8.66 -2.46 17.31
C HIS A 47 -8.29 -1.18 16.56
N HIS A 48 -7.04 -1.11 16.13
CA HIS A 48 -6.50 0.00 15.38
C HIS A 48 -6.75 -0.20 13.89
N LEU A 49 -7.40 0.79 13.29
CA LEU A 49 -7.76 0.80 11.88
C LEU A 49 -6.96 1.87 11.14
N MET A 50 -6.19 1.46 10.14
CA MET A 50 -5.51 2.36 9.21
C MET A 50 -6.38 2.63 7.99
N ASP A 51 -6.37 3.85 7.46
CA ASP A 51 -7.13 4.25 6.26
C ASP A 51 -6.22 4.21 5.03
N PHE A 52 -6.60 3.49 3.98
CA PHE A 52 -5.81 3.42 2.74
C PHE A 52 -5.73 4.76 2.00
N LYS A 53 -6.68 5.67 2.21
CA LYS A 53 -6.69 7.01 1.63
C LYS A 53 -5.76 7.98 2.35
N GLN A 54 -5.34 7.68 3.59
CA GLN A 54 -4.28 8.43 4.26
C GLN A 54 -2.91 8.04 3.67
N LYS A 55 -2.56 8.66 2.54
CA LYS A 55 -1.30 8.41 1.80
C LYS A 55 0.00 8.76 2.51
N SER A 56 -0.03 9.21 3.76
CA SER A 56 1.17 9.64 4.45
C SER A 56 0.88 9.91 5.92
N SER A 57 0.97 8.89 6.74
CA SER A 57 1.81 8.97 7.93
C SER A 57 2.06 7.54 8.38
N CYS A 58 3.29 7.24 8.76
CA CYS A 58 3.58 6.15 9.69
C CYS A 58 2.43 6.06 10.70
N PRO A 59 1.89 4.86 11.03
CA PRO A 59 0.81 4.74 12.00
C PRO A 59 1.18 5.56 13.22
N SER A 60 0.52 6.71 13.38
CA SER A 60 0.96 7.76 14.31
C SER A 60 0.78 7.30 15.77
N ASN A 61 0.19 6.12 15.96
CA ASN A 61 -0.01 5.45 17.25
C ASN A 61 1.24 4.73 17.78
N ILE A 62 2.36 4.66 17.05
CA ILE A 62 3.64 4.21 17.65
C ILE A 62 4.09 5.18 18.77
N SER A 63 3.61 6.43 18.75
CA SER A 63 3.91 7.45 19.77
C SER A 63 3.39 7.13 21.19
N ASN A 64 2.58 6.09 21.36
CA ASN A 64 2.05 5.67 22.67
C ASN A 64 2.42 4.22 23.04
N LEU A 65 3.55 3.70 22.55
CA LEU A 65 4.03 2.41 23.02
C LEU A 65 4.45 2.50 24.50
N GLU A 66 3.72 1.77 25.33
CA GLU A 66 4.01 1.66 26.75
C GLU A 66 4.96 0.50 27.05
N CYS A 67 5.74 0.65 28.11
CA CYS A 67 6.62 -0.40 28.60
C CYS A 67 5.79 -1.53 29.23
N VAL A 68 5.99 -2.76 28.74
CA VAL A 68 5.35 -3.97 29.28
C VAL A 68 5.67 -4.18 30.77
N GLN A 69 6.88 -3.83 31.21
CA GLN A 69 7.32 -3.99 32.60
C GLN A 69 6.88 -2.82 33.50
N HIS A 70 6.59 -1.66 32.90
CA HIS A 70 6.24 -0.43 33.62
C HIS A 70 5.02 0.24 32.98
N PRO A 71 3.79 -0.22 33.32
CA PRO A 71 2.55 0.31 32.74
C PRO A 71 2.43 1.83 32.87
N GLY A 72 1.96 2.50 31.83
CA GLY A 72 1.86 3.96 31.76
C GLY A 72 3.19 4.69 31.56
N LYS A 73 4.31 3.98 31.37
CA LYS A 73 5.61 4.59 31.01
C LYS A 73 5.87 4.45 29.52
N GLN A 74 6.20 5.56 28.88
CA GLN A 74 6.53 5.59 27.45
C GLN A 74 7.92 4.99 27.17
N LEU A 75 8.02 4.34 26.02
CA LEU A 75 9.28 3.89 25.45
C LEU A 75 10.00 5.07 24.78
N GLU A 76 11.23 5.36 25.21
CA GLU A 76 11.97 6.58 24.80
C GLU A 76 13.41 6.28 24.33
N TYR A 77 13.95 5.12 24.69
CA TYR A 77 15.35 4.78 24.49
C TYR A 77 15.51 3.45 23.77
N PHE A 78 16.64 3.29 23.09
CA PHE A 78 17.09 2.04 22.49
C PHE A 78 18.42 1.61 23.11
N CYS A 79 18.48 0.38 23.61
CA CYS A 79 19.69 -0.23 24.14
C CYS A 79 20.32 -1.11 23.07
N THR A 80 21.49 -0.72 22.57
CA THR A 80 22.15 -1.49 21.49
C THR A 80 22.74 -2.80 21.99
N ASP A 81 23.09 -2.90 23.27
CA ASP A 81 23.71 -4.10 23.85
C ASP A 81 22.72 -5.27 23.90
N HIS A 82 21.42 -4.96 24.01
CA HIS A 82 20.34 -5.94 24.09
C HIS A 82 19.41 -5.92 22.87
N ASP A 83 19.60 -4.98 21.94
CA ASP A 83 18.74 -4.76 20.77
C ASP A 83 17.24 -4.59 21.14
N VAL A 84 16.97 -3.80 22.18
CA VAL A 84 15.61 -3.56 22.69
C VAL A 84 15.31 -2.09 22.92
N ILE A 85 14.04 -1.74 22.76
CA ILE A 85 13.48 -0.44 23.14
C ILE A 85 13.09 -0.49 24.63
N CYS A 86 13.39 0.57 25.38
CA CYS A 86 13.12 0.65 26.81
C CYS A 86 12.63 2.04 27.26
N CYS A 87 11.94 2.06 28.39
CA CYS A 87 11.56 3.30 29.09
C CYS A 87 12.66 3.74 30.06
N ARG A 88 12.51 4.94 30.63
CA ARG A 88 13.46 5.48 31.61
C ARG A 88 13.67 4.59 32.85
N GLU A 89 12.66 3.87 33.32
CA GLU A 89 12.78 2.96 34.48
C GLU A 89 13.62 1.72 34.13
N CYS A 90 13.36 1.10 32.97
CA CYS A 90 14.18 -0.01 32.45
C CYS A 90 15.64 0.42 32.26
N LEU A 91 15.87 1.65 31.78
CA LEU A 91 17.21 2.21 31.64
C LEU A 91 17.95 2.28 32.98
N ALA A 92 17.28 2.76 34.03
CA ALA A 92 17.87 2.94 35.35
C ALA A 92 18.08 1.62 36.13
N GLN A 93 17.27 0.59 35.85
CA GLN A 93 17.28 -0.67 36.57
C GLN A 93 18.02 -1.77 35.82
N THR A 94 17.53 -2.13 34.63
CA THR A 94 17.98 -3.30 33.86
C THR A 94 19.16 -2.98 32.95
N HIS A 95 19.18 -1.77 32.36
CA HIS A 95 20.20 -1.37 31.39
C HIS A 95 21.23 -0.38 31.96
N LYS A 96 21.33 -0.26 33.29
CA LYS A 96 22.22 0.70 33.96
C LYS A 96 23.70 0.49 33.62
N SER A 97 24.09 -0.75 33.35
CA SER A 97 25.45 -1.15 33.00
C SER A 97 25.67 -1.34 31.50
N CYS A 98 24.68 -1.00 30.68
CA CYS A 98 24.82 -1.00 29.23
C CYS A 98 25.56 0.27 28.80
N ASP A 99 26.58 0.12 27.96
CA ASP A 99 27.43 1.24 27.53
C ASP A 99 26.76 2.11 26.46
N LYS A 100 25.82 1.53 25.71
CA LYS A 100 25.26 2.17 24.53
C LYS A 100 23.73 2.17 24.56
N THR A 101 23.20 3.16 25.26
CA THR A 101 21.77 3.49 25.25
C THR A 101 21.59 4.87 24.64
N VAL A 102 20.79 4.97 23.59
CA VAL A 102 20.52 6.22 22.87
C VAL A 102 19.02 6.52 22.87
N SER A 103 18.62 7.76 22.63
CA SER A 103 17.20 8.06 22.39
C SER A 103 16.72 7.36 21.12
N LEU A 104 15.41 7.09 21.03
CA LEU A 104 14.81 6.52 19.83
C LEU A 104 15.02 7.41 18.60
N ASP A 105 14.98 8.73 18.75
CA ASP A 105 15.23 9.66 17.65
C ASP A 105 16.65 9.50 17.10
N THR A 106 17.65 9.40 17.97
CA THR A 106 19.04 9.18 17.56
C THR A 106 19.23 7.81 16.94
N ALA A 107 18.64 6.75 17.50
CA ALA A 107 18.69 5.41 16.92
C ALA A 107 18.06 5.39 15.51
N ALA A 108 16.89 6.01 15.36
CA ALA A 108 16.20 6.10 14.07
C ALA A 108 17.02 6.88 13.04
N GLU A 109 17.67 7.96 13.45
CA GLU A 109 18.53 8.74 12.56
C GLU A 109 19.76 7.94 12.11
N HIS A 110 20.42 7.21 13.01
CA HIS A 110 21.53 6.33 12.65
C HIS A 110 21.10 5.23 11.68
N VAL A 111 19.92 4.62 11.88
CA VAL A 111 19.38 3.62 10.94
C VAL A 111 19.16 4.25 9.57
N LYS A 112 18.54 5.43 9.50
CA LYS A 112 18.30 6.15 8.23
C LYS A 112 19.58 6.51 7.49
N GLN A 113 20.65 6.78 8.23
CA GLN A 113 21.96 7.12 7.66
C GLN A 113 22.84 5.91 7.37
N SER A 114 22.43 4.70 7.78
CA SER A 114 23.21 3.49 7.53
C SER A 114 23.26 3.14 6.05
N ASP A 115 24.43 2.68 5.57
CA ASP A 115 24.64 2.26 4.19
C ASP A 115 23.63 1.20 3.72
N VAL A 116 23.22 0.31 4.63
CA VAL A 116 22.23 -0.73 4.34
C VAL A 116 20.85 -0.13 4.09
N PHE A 117 20.44 0.84 4.91
CA PHE A 117 19.14 1.50 4.72
C PHE A 117 19.13 2.35 3.46
N THR A 118 20.20 3.11 3.21
CA THR A 118 20.31 3.97 2.03
C THR A 118 20.34 3.14 0.74
N ASP A 119 21.15 2.07 0.65
CA ASP A 119 21.14 1.14 -0.50
C ASP A 119 19.75 0.53 -0.73
N CYS A 120 19.13 0.02 0.33
CA CYS A 120 17.80 -0.58 0.23
C CYS A 120 16.76 0.44 -0.28
N ASN A 121 16.77 1.65 0.27
CA ASN A 121 15.85 2.71 -0.11
C ASN A 121 16.08 3.17 -1.56
N GLU A 122 17.33 3.29 -2.00
CA GLU A 122 17.67 3.63 -3.39
C GLU A 122 17.22 2.55 -4.38
N ARG A 123 17.45 1.27 -4.04
CA ARG A 123 17.00 0.14 -4.85
C ARG A 123 15.48 0.07 -4.94
N LEU A 124 14.76 0.26 -3.85
CA LEU A 124 13.30 0.35 -3.85
C LEU A 124 12.82 1.51 -4.72
N CYS A 125 13.44 2.68 -4.60
CA CYS A 125 13.14 3.84 -5.46
C CYS A 125 13.38 3.53 -6.95
N ALA A 126 14.47 2.82 -7.28
CA ALA A 126 14.78 2.42 -8.63
C ALA A 126 13.72 1.44 -9.19
N TYR A 127 13.33 0.43 -8.41
CA TYR A 127 12.27 -0.50 -8.80
C TYR A 127 10.94 0.22 -9.04
N LEU A 128 10.55 1.14 -8.15
CA LEU A 128 9.32 1.92 -8.32
C LEU A 128 9.33 2.73 -9.62
N LYS A 129 10.46 3.37 -9.96
CA LYS A 129 10.62 4.09 -11.23
C LYS A 129 10.53 3.16 -12.44
N SER A 130 11.16 1.98 -12.37
CA SER A 130 11.09 0.98 -13.44
C SER A 130 9.67 0.47 -13.65
N ILE A 131 8.94 0.18 -12.57
CA ILE A 131 7.54 -0.27 -12.63
C ILE A 131 6.65 0.83 -13.23
N ASP A 132 6.79 2.08 -12.81
CA ASP A 132 6.04 3.21 -13.35
C ASP A 132 6.26 3.38 -14.86
N SER A 133 7.51 3.27 -15.32
CA SER A 133 7.85 3.31 -16.75
C SER A 133 7.19 2.17 -17.55
N ILE A 134 7.21 0.95 -17.01
CA ILE A 134 6.55 -0.21 -17.61
C ILE A 134 5.05 0.02 -17.73
N LEU A 135 4.40 0.54 -16.68
CA LEU A 135 2.97 0.84 -16.68
C LEU A 135 2.62 1.89 -17.74
N LYS A 136 3.38 2.99 -17.82
CA LYS A 136 3.20 4.03 -18.85
C LYS A 136 3.33 3.48 -20.27
N ASN A 137 4.32 2.61 -20.49
CA ASN A 137 4.50 1.97 -21.79
C ASN A 137 3.34 1.04 -22.13
N ARG A 138 2.81 0.29 -21.15
CA ARG A 138 1.63 -0.55 -21.33
C ARG A 138 0.39 0.27 -21.67
N ASP A 139 0.15 1.37 -20.97
CA ASP A 139 -0.99 2.26 -21.24
C ASP A 139 -0.91 2.84 -22.66
N LYS A 140 0.29 3.25 -23.09
CA LYS A 140 0.53 3.69 -24.47
C LYS A 140 0.21 2.59 -25.48
N ASN A 141 0.74 1.38 -25.28
CA ASN A 141 0.50 0.26 -26.18
C ASN A 141 -0.99 -0.10 -26.28
N LEU A 142 -1.74 -0.05 -25.17
CA LEU A 142 -3.18 -0.28 -25.18
C LEU A 142 -3.93 0.76 -26.03
N ASN A 143 -3.57 2.04 -25.88
CA ASN A 143 -4.14 3.13 -26.68
C ASN A 143 -3.80 2.98 -28.17
N ASP A 144 -2.56 2.60 -28.49
CA ASP A 144 -2.12 2.37 -29.87
C ASP A 144 -2.90 1.21 -30.49
N ILE A 145 -3.00 0.07 -29.80
CA ILE A 145 -3.79 -1.10 -30.25
C ILE A 145 -5.26 -0.71 -30.48
N GLN A 146 -5.86 0.04 -29.55
CA GLN A 146 -7.25 0.47 -29.67
C GLN A 146 -7.44 1.39 -30.88
N THR A 147 -6.50 2.30 -31.12
CA THR A 147 -6.54 3.25 -32.24
C THR A 147 -6.36 2.51 -33.57
N THR A 148 -5.36 1.64 -33.68
CA THR A 148 -5.14 0.80 -34.87
C THR A 148 -6.37 -0.07 -35.15
N GLY A 149 -6.97 -0.68 -34.13
CA GLY A 149 -8.20 -1.46 -34.27
C GLY A 149 -9.37 -0.65 -34.85
N LYS A 150 -9.56 0.60 -34.38
CA LYS A 150 -10.58 1.52 -34.94
C LYS A 150 -10.30 1.85 -36.40
N THR A 151 -9.04 2.13 -36.75
CA THR A 151 -8.63 2.43 -38.13
C THR A 151 -8.92 1.24 -39.06
N ILE A 152 -8.49 0.04 -38.68
CA ILE A 152 -8.73 -1.17 -39.47
C ILE A 152 -10.24 -1.41 -39.67
N MET A 153 -11.05 -1.24 -38.62
CA MET A 153 -12.51 -1.38 -38.74
C MET A 153 -13.12 -0.36 -39.71
N ALA A 154 -12.63 0.89 -39.70
CA ALA A 154 -13.09 1.92 -40.63
C ALA A 154 -12.71 1.61 -42.09
N GLU A 155 -11.49 1.12 -42.31
CA GLU A 155 -11.02 0.69 -43.63
C GLU A 155 -11.82 -0.49 -44.17
N ILE A 156 -12.07 -1.52 -43.36
CA ILE A 156 -12.91 -2.67 -43.73
C ILE A 156 -14.32 -2.20 -44.12
N LYS A 157 -14.91 -1.26 -43.36
CA LYS A 157 -16.22 -0.70 -43.66
C LYS A 157 -16.24 0.02 -45.02
N SER A 158 -15.23 0.86 -45.28
CA SER A 158 -15.07 1.57 -46.56
C SER A 158 -14.92 0.60 -47.74
N ILE A 159 -14.09 -0.44 -47.60
CA ILE A 159 -13.90 -1.48 -48.62
C ILE A 159 -15.23 -2.19 -48.92
N LYS A 160 -16.00 -2.55 -47.87
CA LYS A 160 -17.30 -3.20 -48.01
C LYS A 160 -18.31 -2.31 -48.75
N GLU A 161 -18.38 -1.02 -48.41
CA GLU A 161 -19.26 -0.05 -49.06
C GLU A 161 -18.90 0.11 -50.55
N ASN A 162 -17.62 0.25 -50.86
CA ASN A 162 -17.13 0.34 -52.23
C ASN A 162 -17.47 -0.90 -53.06
N PHE A 163 -17.27 -2.10 -52.51
CA PHE A 163 -17.62 -3.36 -53.16
C PHE A 163 -19.13 -3.47 -53.41
N THR A 164 -19.95 -3.08 -52.43
CA THR A 164 -21.41 -3.11 -52.54
C THR A 164 -21.89 -2.16 -53.64
N ASN A 165 -21.35 -0.93 -53.67
CA ASN A 165 -21.66 0.07 -54.70
C ASN A 165 -21.24 -0.38 -56.10
N ALA A 166 -20.05 -0.96 -56.25
CA ALA A 166 -19.58 -1.51 -57.53
C ALA A 166 -20.49 -2.65 -58.01
N SER A 167 -20.88 -3.55 -57.11
CA SER A 167 -21.78 -4.67 -57.43
C SER A 167 -23.16 -4.20 -57.89
N MET A 168 -23.72 -3.15 -57.28
CA MET A 168 -25.00 -2.57 -57.72
C MET A 168 -24.90 -1.96 -59.13
N ARG A 169 -23.79 -1.29 -59.46
CA ARG A 169 -23.58 -0.70 -60.80
C ARG A 169 -23.56 -1.75 -61.90
N LEU A 170 -22.88 -2.88 -61.67
CA LEU A 170 -22.81 -3.99 -62.62
C LEU A 170 -24.16 -4.67 -62.85
N ARG A 171 -25.05 -4.68 -61.85
CA ARG A 171 -26.38 -5.30 -61.95
C ARG A 171 -27.39 -4.44 -62.74
N ASN A 172 -27.13 -3.14 -62.87
CA ASN A 172 -28.01 -2.16 -63.50
C ASN A 172 -27.55 -1.78 -64.93
N GLN A 173 -26.58 -2.51 -65.49
CA GLN A 173 -26.15 -2.44 -66.90
C GLN A 173 -26.70 -3.65 -67.66
#